data_AF-A0A8B9Z9G9-F1
#
_entry.id   AF-A0A8B9Z9G9-F1
#
_cell.length_a   1.000
_cell.length_b   1.000
_cell.length_c   1.000
_cell.angle_alpha   90.00
_cell.angle_beta   90.00
_cell.angle_gamma   90.00
#
_symmetry.space_group_name_H-M   'P 1'
#
loop_
_entity.id
_entity.type
_entity.pdbx_description
1 polymer ?
#
loop_
_entity_poly.entity_id
_entity_poly.type
_entity_poly.pdbx_seq_one_letter_code
_entity_poly.pdbx_strand_id
1 'polypeptide(L)'
;MTGLVEKGKAVDIQTRHSTNQRWNHARNSCSVPAPGFLFIFCSFSQIKTFNEACLMVRKPALELFTYLKSSNFAHPAVRYVIYGEKGTGKTMTLCHVVHYCTRQGWLVLHIPDAHLWVKNCRELIQSSYNKERLDQPLQASFWLKNFKTSNERFLKEIKTQKKYVWGKRESTEEGRPLGEVVEQGLARVRNASDAVGVVLKEIKQQCHLGSFRLLVAVDGVNALWGRTTLKKEDKSPVSPEELSLVYNLRKMMMNNWSGGAIVTTLSQTGSLFKPSSAYLPQELLGKVSPGLFLFFPFTLGNKQKSWFGNCVHFRVAAFALWITYSFILL
;
A
#
# COMPACT_ATOMS: atom_id res chain seq x y z
N MET A 1 -5.62 68.71 10.23
CA MET A 1 -4.21 68.31 10.34
C MET A 1 -4.16 66.83 10.67
N THR A 2 -3.32 66.08 9.94
CA THR A 2 -2.85 64.68 10.18
C THR A 2 -3.93 63.60 10.36
N GLY A 3 -4.13 62.61 9.49
CA GLY A 3 -3.21 61.89 8.61
C GLY A 3 -2.57 60.72 9.37
N LEU A 4 -3.05 59.49 9.13
CA LEU A 4 -2.24 58.27 9.19
C LEU A 4 -2.94 57.13 8.43
N VAL A 5 -2.18 56.56 7.51
CA VAL A 5 -2.50 55.50 6.56
C VAL A 5 -2.19 54.15 7.20
N GLU A 6 -3.03 53.14 7.02
CA GLU A 6 -2.52 51.76 6.91
C GLU A 6 -3.41 50.92 5.98
N LYS A 7 -2.78 50.46 4.87
CA LYS A 7 -3.30 49.47 3.92
C LYS A 7 -3.08 48.07 4.49
N GLY A 8 -4.07 47.17 4.38
CA GLY A 8 -3.90 45.78 4.83
C GLY A 8 -4.95 44.79 4.32
N LYS A 9 -4.91 44.49 3.02
CA LYS A 9 -5.32 43.24 2.34
C LYS A 9 -6.48 42.41 2.92
N ALA A 10 -7.61 42.43 2.21
CA ALA A 10 -8.54 41.32 2.14
C ALA A 10 -7.87 40.10 1.48
N VAL A 11 -7.89 38.94 2.13
CA VAL A 11 -7.54 37.64 1.53
C VAL A 11 -8.62 36.64 1.92
N ASP A 12 -9.12 35.97 0.89
CA ASP A 12 -10.26 35.08 0.80
C ASP A 12 -10.40 34.03 1.90
N ILE A 13 -11.62 33.97 2.43
CA ILE A 13 -12.14 32.93 3.32
C ILE A 13 -12.66 31.79 2.44
N GLN A 14 -11.77 30.90 1.96
CA GLN A 14 -12.25 29.67 1.28
C GLN A 14 -11.32 28.44 1.29
N THR A 15 -10.38 28.34 2.25
CA THR A 15 -9.44 27.19 2.35
C THR A 15 -9.30 26.60 3.77
N ARG A 16 -10.31 26.71 4.63
CA ARG A 16 -10.27 26.25 6.05
C ARG A 16 -10.90 24.87 6.35
N HIS A 17 -10.90 23.91 5.42
CA HIS A 17 -11.54 22.60 5.66
C HIS A 17 -10.69 21.33 5.55
N SER A 18 -9.35 21.38 5.56
CA SER A 18 -8.53 20.13 5.45
C SER A 18 -7.43 19.90 6.50
N THR A 19 -7.42 20.57 7.65
CA THR A 19 -6.32 20.44 8.63
C THR A 19 -6.68 19.89 10.01
N ASN A 20 -7.96 19.65 10.32
CA ASN A 20 -8.34 19.18 11.66
C ASN A 20 -8.28 17.65 11.81
N GLN A 21 -7.06 17.09 11.85
CA GLN A 21 -6.82 15.99 12.79
C GLN A 21 -6.85 16.60 14.19
N ARG A 22 -7.73 16.13 15.08
CA ARG A 22 -7.73 16.58 16.49
C ARG A 22 -6.46 16.03 17.15
N TRP A 23 -5.38 16.80 17.09
CA TRP A 23 -4.10 16.49 17.74
C TRP A 23 -4.26 16.58 19.25
N ASN A 24 -4.52 15.45 19.90
CA ASN A 24 -4.42 15.37 21.36
C ASN A 24 -2.96 15.11 21.74
N HIS A 25 -2.21 16.17 22.09
CA HIS A 25 -0.85 16.08 22.66
C HIS A 25 -0.77 15.12 23.86
N ALA A 26 -1.90 14.84 24.53
CA ALA A 26 -1.96 13.95 25.68
C ALA A 26 -1.95 12.44 25.37
N ARG A 27 -2.20 11.98 24.12
CA ARG A 27 -2.41 10.53 23.84
C ARG A 27 -1.54 9.88 22.76
N ASN A 28 -0.77 10.63 21.96
CA ASN A 28 0.04 10.08 20.84
C ASN A 28 -0.72 9.12 19.91
N SER A 29 -2.05 9.22 19.85
CA SER A 29 -2.91 8.37 19.05
C SER A 29 -3.89 9.21 18.22
N CYS A 30 -4.17 8.75 17.01
CA CYS A 30 -5.17 9.32 16.13
C CYS A 30 -6.33 8.34 16.00
N SER A 31 -7.54 8.82 16.30
CA SER A 31 -8.77 8.12 15.90
C SER A 31 -8.92 8.28 14.39
N VAL A 32 -9.00 7.15 13.70
CA VAL A 32 -9.29 7.15 12.27
C VAL A 32 -10.79 6.90 12.16
N PRO A 33 -11.59 7.83 11.59
CA PRO A 33 -12.98 7.51 11.31
C PRO A 33 -13.00 6.24 10.46
N ALA A 34 -14.04 5.43 10.59
CA ALA A 34 -14.15 4.18 9.88
C ALA A 34 -14.94 4.35 8.56
N PRO A 35 -14.44 5.02 7.50
CA PRO A 35 -14.87 4.59 6.18
C PRO A 35 -14.24 3.20 5.96
N GLY A 36 -14.94 2.34 5.21
CA GLY A 36 -14.57 0.93 4.97
C GLY A 36 -13.14 0.67 4.45
N PHE A 37 -12.36 1.71 4.19
CA PHE A 37 -10.95 1.67 3.83
C PHE A 37 -10.04 1.06 4.90
N LEU A 38 -10.27 1.32 6.20
CA LEU A 38 -9.37 0.79 7.25
C LEU A 38 -9.62 -0.69 7.60
N PHE A 39 -10.77 -1.22 7.21
CA PHE A 39 -11.15 -2.62 7.44
C PHE A 39 -10.26 -3.61 6.67
N ILE A 40 -9.51 -3.15 5.66
CA ILE A 40 -8.64 -3.98 4.82
C ILE A 40 -7.19 -4.02 5.35
N PHE A 41 -6.78 -3.12 6.26
CA PHE A 41 -5.36 -2.79 6.44
C PHE A 41 -4.75 -3.13 7.81
N CYS A 42 -5.54 -3.33 8.86
CA CYS A 42 -5.02 -3.51 10.22
C CYS A 42 -5.65 -4.75 10.85
N SER A 43 -4.89 -5.50 11.67
CA SER A 43 -5.30 -6.76 12.33
C SER A 43 -6.78 -6.74 12.72
N PHE A 44 -7.61 -7.30 11.84
CA PHE A 44 -9.07 -7.16 11.85
C PHE A 44 -9.68 -7.59 13.19
N SER A 45 -9.02 -8.54 13.86
CA SER A 45 -9.37 -8.98 15.22
C SER A 45 -9.31 -7.86 16.25
N GLN A 46 -8.28 -7.01 16.28
CA GLN A 46 -8.16 -5.96 17.29
C GLN A 46 -9.22 -4.86 17.09
N ILE A 47 -9.44 -4.43 15.84
CA ILE A 47 -10.43 -3.39 15.54
C ILE A 47 -11.85 -3.90 15.86
N LYS A 48 -12.14 -5.17 15.56
CA LYS A 48 -13.42 -5.79 15.90
C LYS A 48 -13.65 -5.90 17.41
N THR A 49 -12.61 -6.21 18.18
CA THR A 49 -12.74 -6.31 19.65
C THR A 49 -12.99 -4.95 20.29
N PHE A 50 -12.31 -3.90 19.81
CA PHE A 50 -12.41 -2.57 20.41
C PHE A 50 -13.51 -1.68 19.81
N ASN A 51 -14.15 -2.10 18.71
CA ASN A 51 -15.10 -1.30 17.91
C ASN A 51 -14.58 0.08 17.45
N GLU A 52 -13.30 0.34 17.66
CA GLU A 52 -12.63 1.59 17.32
C GLU A 52 -11.28 1.30 16.65
N ALA A 53 -10.97 2.10 15.63
CA ALA A 53 -9.69 2.05 14.95
C ALA A 53 -8.80 3.23 15.38
N CYS A 54 -7.90 2.96 16.33
CA CYS A 54 -6.90 3.92 16.78
C CYS A 54 -5.51 3.53 16.27
N LEU A 55 -4.83 4.49 15.63
CA LEU A 55 -3.44 4.32 15.19
C LEU A 55 -2.52 5.19 16.03
N MET A 56 -1.42 4.60 16.48
CA MET A 56 -0.35 5.32 17.17
C MET A 56 0.49 6.09 16.14
N VAL A 57 0.68 7.38 16.36
CA VAL A 57 1.55 8.21 15.52
C VAL A 57 2.99 7.93 15.92
N ARG A 58 3.88 7.65 14.97
CA ARG A 58 5.29 7.29 15.24
C ARG A 58 6.22 8.22 14.48
N LYS A 59 7.41 8.49 15.02
CA LYS A 59 8.40 9.39 14.41
C LYS A 59 8.72 9.05 12.94
N PRO A 60 8.97 7.77 12.56
CA PRO A 60 9.31 7.48 11.17
C PRO A 60 8.13 7.69 10.20
N ALA A 61 6.89 7.62 10.68
CA ALA A 61 5.71 7.98 9.88
C ALA A 61 5.70 9.49 9.60
N LEU A 62 6.02 10.31 10.59
CA LEU A 62 6.07 11.77 10.47
C LEU A 62 7.19 12.22 9.52
N GLU A 63 8.35 11.59 9.60
CA GLU A 63 9.46 11.84 8.66
C GLU A 63 9.04 11.52 7.22
N LEU A 64 8.42 10.35 6.99
CA LEU A 64 7.88 9.99 5.67
C LEU A 64 6.85 11.00 5.17
N PHE A 65 5.98 11.54 6.03
CA PHE A 65 5.04 12.58 5.64
C PHE A 65 5.75 13.86 5.19
N THR A 66 6.81 14.27 5.88
CA THR A 66 7.60 15.43 5.49
C THR A 66 8.23 15.21 4.11
N TYR A 67 8.82 14.03 3.86
CA TYR A 67 9.39 13.70 2.54
C TYR A 67 8.34 13.66 1.43
N LEU A 68 7.17 13.09 1.67
CA LEU A 68 6.08 13.05 0.70
C LEU A 68 5.47 14.44 0.43
N LYS A 69 5.54 15.35 1.40
CA LYS A 69 5.13 16.76 1.20
C LYS A 69 6.16 17.55 0.40
N SER A 70 7.45 17.31 0.64
CA SER A 70 8.54 18.03 -0.03
C SER A 70 8.94 17.41 -1.37
N SER A 71 8.41 16.25 -1.74
CA SER A 71 8.77 15.54 -2.96
C SER A 71 8.31 16.31 -4.20
N ASN A 72 9.22 16.55 -5.14
CA ASN A 72 8.88 17.08 -6.46
C ASN A 72 8.45 15.95 -7.41
N PHE A 73 7.20 15.98 -7.86
CA PHE A 73 6.60 14.94 -8.70
C PHE A 73 7.03 14.97 -10.17
N ALA A 74 7.78 16.00 -10.59
CA ALA A 74 8.42 16.03 -11.90
C ALA A 74 9.60 15.05 -11.99
N HIS A 75 10.24 14.74 -10.86
CA HIS A 75 11.33 13.77 -10.80
C HIS A 75 10.82 12.32 -10.83
N PRO A 76 11.68 11.35 -11.19
CA PRO A 76 11.32 9.94 -11.15
C PRO A 76 10.87 9.51 -9.75
N ALA A 77 9.96 8.53 -9.70
CA ALA A 77 9.33 8.06 -8.49
C ALA A 77 10.37 7.63 -7.44
N VAL A 78 10.31 8.30 -6.29
CA VAL A 78 11.21 8.03 -5.17
C VAL A 78 10.77 6.76 -4.45
N ARG A 79 11.73 5.91 -4.08
CA ARG A 79 11.50 4.63 -3.40
C ARG A 79 11.94 4.68 -1.96
N TYR A 80 10.98 4.65 -1.04
CA TYR A 80 11.17 4.62 0.40
C TYR A 80 11.09 3.17 0.88
N VAL A 81 12.12 2.66 1.54
CA VAL A 81 12.14 1.29 2.11
C VAL A 81 12.19 1.37 3.63
N ILE A 82 11.14 0.90 4.29
CA ILE A 82 11.04 0.81 5.74
C ILE A 82 11.56 -0.56 6.18
N TYR A 83 12.63 -0.58 6.98
CA TYR A 83 13.24 -1.83 7.48
C TYR A 83 13.49 -1.81 8.98
N GLY A 84 13.61 -2.97 9.61
CA GLY A 84 13.83 -3.07 11.07
C GLY A 84 13.41 -4.43 11.60
N GLU A 85 13.67 -4.68 12.88
CA GLU A 85 13.46 -5.98 13.53
C GLU A 85 12.02 -6.49 13.45
N LYS A 86 11.81 -7.79 13.69
CA LYS A 86 10.48 -8.40 13.71
C LYS A 86 9.58 -7.76 14.78
N GLY A 87 8.31 -7.50 14.45
CA GLY A 87 7.34 -6.96 15.42
C GLY A 87 7.45 -5.46 15.71
N THR A 88 8.32 -4.72 15.00
CA THR A 88 8.55 -3.29 15.27
C THR A 88 7.47 -2.35 14.76
N GLY A 89 6.39 -2.82 14.12
CA GLY A 89 5.28 -1.99 13.62
C GLY A 89 5.51 -1.31 12.27
N LYS A 90 6.31 -1.93 11.38
CA LYS A 90 6.59 -1.46 10.02
C LYS A 90 5.33 -1.39 9.16
N THR A 91 4.58 -2.49 9.08
CA THR A 91 3.28 -2.57 8.39
C THR A 91 2.31 -1.50 8.87
N MET A 92 2.24 -1.25 10.18
CA MET A 92 1.37 -0.22 10.74
C MET A 92 1.76 1.19 10.29
N THR A 93 3.07 1.43 10.16
CA THR A 93 3.58 2.70 9.64
C THR A 93 3.23 2.86 8.16
N LEU A 94 3.37 1.80 7.36
CA LEU A 94 2.94 1.79 5.96
C LEU A 94 1.44 2.07 5.84
N CYS A 95 0.60 1.46 6.68
CA CYS A 95 -0.84 1.72 6.72
C CYS A 95 -1.16 3.18 7.06
N HIS A 96 -0.40 3.79 7.97
CA HIS A 96 -0.56 5.21 8.30
C HIS A 96 -0.24 6.11 7.09
N VAL A 97 0.80 5.76 6.32
CA VAL A 97 1.14 6.44 5.06
C VAL A 97 0.07 6.27 3.99
N VAL A 98 -0.46 5.07 3.84
CA VAL A 98 -1.56 4.80 2.92
C VAL A 98 -2.77 5.66 3.28
N HIS A 99 -3.20 5.65 4.55
CA HIS A 99 -4.33 6.45 5.00
C HIS A 99 -4.10 7.95 4.75
N TYR A 100 -2.90 8.45 5.03
CA TYR A 100 -2.53 9.83 4.71
C TYR A 100 -2.69 10.15 3.22
N CYS A 101 -2.18 9.29 2.33
CA CYS A 101 -2.25 9.53 0.88
C CYS A 101 -3.68 9.41 0.33
N THR A 102 -4.48 8.45 0.82
CA THR A 102 -5.90 8.34 0.48
C THR A 102 -6.66 9.62 0.85
N ARG A 103 -6.37 10.20 2.02
CA ARG A 103 -6.99 11.47 2.46
C ARG A 103 -6.59 12.67 1.59
N GLN A 104 -5.39 12.64 1.01
CA GLN A 104 -4.92 13.66 0.06
C GLN A 104 -5.47 13.45 -1.37
N GLY A 105 -6.30 12.42 -1.60
CA GLY A 105 -6.85 12.12 -2.92
C GLY A 105 -5.82 11.54 -3.88
N TRP A 106 -4.90 10.71 -3.39
CA TRP A 106 -3.96 9.96 -4.25
C TRP A 106 -4.57 8.63 -4.64
N LEU A 107 -4.19 8.12 -5.81
CA LEU A 107 -4.47 6.74 -6.21
C LEU A 107 -3.54 5.81 -5.42
N VAL A 108 -4.13 4.91 -4.64
CA VAL A 108 -3.37 4.00 -3.77
C VAL A 108 -3.36 2.60 -4.35
N LEU A 109 -2.16 2.13 -4.65
CA LEU A 109 -1.87 0.78 -5.08
C LEU A 109 -1.22 0.05 -3.91
N HIS A 110 -2.05 -0.60 -3.09
CA HIS A 110 -1.59 -1.30 -1.90
C HIS A 110 -1.52 -2.82 -2.11
N ILE A 111 -0.43 -3.42 -1.62
CA ILE A 111 -0.20 -4.85 -1.62
C ILE A 111 0.08 -5.26 -0.16
N PRO A 112 -0.89 -5.89 0.52
CA PRO A 112 -0.85 -6.10 1.96
C PRO A 112 0.19 -7.12 2.43
N ASP A 113 0.50 -8.12 1.60
CA ASP A 113 1.63 -9.03 1.83
C ASP A 113 2.05 -9.64 0.49
N ALA A 114 3.20 -9.21 -0.04
CA ALA A 114 3.77 -9.77 -1.25
C ALA A 114 4.20 -11.23 -1.10
N HIS A 115 4.40 -11.73 0.14
CA HIS A 115 4.75 -13.12 0.35
C HIS A 115 3.62 -14.07 -0.05
N LEU A 116 2.35 -13.64 0.03
CA LEU A 116 1.19 -14.46 -0.38
C LEU A 116 1.17 -14.75 -1.88
N TRP A 117 1.89 -13.99 -2.68
CA TRP A 117 2.01 -14.22 -4.12
C TRP A 117 3.14 -15.20 -4.47
N VAL A 118 4.04 -15.51 -3.54
CA VAL A 118 5.17 -16.43 -3.78
C VAL A 118 5.08 -17.72 -2.96
N LYS A 119 4.03 -17.87 -2.14
CA LYS A 119 3.76 -19.05 -1.33
C LYS A 119 2.28 -19.40 -1.31
N ASN A 120 1.96 -20.67 -1.04
CA ASN A 120 0.59 -21.15 -0.79
C ASN A 120 -0.42 -20.83 -1.91
N CYS A 121 0.02 -20.84 -3.18
CA CYS A 121 -0.89 -20.76 -4.31
C CYS A 121 -1.49 -22.14 -4.60
N ARG A 122 -2.81 -22.25 -4.49
CA ARG A 122 -3.54 -23.50 -4.76
C ARG A 122 -3.64 -23.78 -6.26
N GLU A 123 -3.80 -22.73 -7.05
CA GLU A 123 -3.99 -22.80 -8.50
C GLU A 123 -2.91 -21.95 -9.17
N LEU A 124 -2.11 -22.61 -10.01
CA LEU A 124 -1.16 -21.99 -10.93
C LEU A 124 -1.58 -22.43 -12.33
N ILE A 125 -1.84 -21.46 -13.20
CA ILE A 125 -2.29 -21.72 -14.55
C ILE A 125 -1.28 -21.12 -15.50
N GLN A 126 -0.98 -21.79 -16.61
CA GLN A 126 -0.17 -21.17 -17.65
C GLN A 126 -0.89 -19.96 -18.25
N SER A 127 -0.19 -18.83 -18.36
CA SER A 127 -0.79 -17.60 -18.85
C SER A 127 -1.19 -17.72 -20.31
N SER A 128 -2.36 -17.19 -20.64
CA SER A 128 -2.86 -17.16 -22.03
C SER A 128 -2.16 -16.08 -22.85
N TYR A 129 -1.67 -15.01 -22.19
CA TYR A 129 -0.94 -13.92 -22.84
C TYR A 129 0.54 -14.26 -23.07
N ASN A 130 1.21 -14.89 -22.10
CA ASN A 130 2.59 -15.33 -22.24
C ASN A 130 2.77 -16.76 -21.71
N LYS A 131 3.04 -17.70 -22.62
CA LYS A 131 3.20 -19.13 -22.28
C LYS A 131 4.35 -19.42 -21.32
N GLU A 132 5.35 -18.55 -21.24
CA GLU A 132 6.47 -18.71 -20.29
C GLU A 132 6.08 -18.33 -18.85
N ARG A 133 4.93 -17.67 -18.66
CA ARG A 133 4.48 -17.18 -17.36
C ARG A 133 3.35 -18.00 -16.77
N LEU A 134 3.25 -17.90 -15.45
CA LEU A 134 2.24 -18.54 -14.63
C LEU A 134 1.36 -17.48 -13.97
N ASP A 135 0.06 -17.68 -14.11
CA ASP A 135 -1.00 -16.84 -13.59
C ASP A 135 -1.52 -17.38 -12.26
N GLN A 136 -1.92 -16.45 -11.39
CA GLN A 136 -2.39 -16.69 -10.02
C GLN A 136 -3.77 -16.04 -9.84
N PRO A 137 -4.82 -16.67 -10.41
CA PRO A 137 -6.12 -16.03 -10.60
C PRO A 137 -6.84 -15.70 -9.28
N LEU A 138 -6.69 -16.55 -8.25
CA LEU A 138 -7.29 -16.32 -6.92
C LEU A 138 -6.67 -15.11 -6.22
N GLN A 139 -5.34 -15.00 -6.22
CA GLN A 139 -4.63 -13.87 -5.62
C GLN A 139 -4.93 -12.57 -6.40
N ALA A 140 -4.97 -12.66 -7.72
CA ALA A 140 -5.28 -11.54 -8.59
C ALA A 140 -6.71 -11.00 -8.36
N SER A 141 -7.71 -11.88 -8.34
CA SER A 141 -9.12 -11.49 -8.11
C SER A 141 -9.34 -10.90 -6.72
N PHE A 142 -8.73 -11.48 -5.68
CA PHE A 142 -8.77 -10.92 -4.32
C PHE A 142 -8.18 -9.51 -4.28
N TRP A 143 -7.04 -9.31 -4.94
CA TRP A 143 -6.42 -7.99 -5.02
C TRP A 143 -7.28 -6.99 -5.83
N LEU A 144 -7.82 -7.40 -6.98
CA LEU A 144 -8.69 -6.55 -7.81
C LEU A 144 -9.94 -6.08 -7.05
N LYS A 145 -10.54 -6.95 -6.23
CA LYS A 145 -11.69 -6.60 -5.39
C LYS A 145 -11.34 -5.48 -4.40
N ASN A 146 -10.21 -5.62 -3.71
CA ASN A 146 -9.74 -4.61 -2.75
C ASN A 146 -9.33 -3.31 -3.47
N PHE A 147 -8.71 -3.42 -4.64
CA PHE A 147 -8.32 -2.30 -5.46
C PHE A 147 -9.54 -1.50 -5.94
N LYS A 148 -10.60 -2.18 -6.37
CA LYS A 148 -11.88 -1.57 -6.77
C LYS A 148 -12.50 -0.74 -5.66
N THR A 149 -12.65 -1.33 -4.47
CA THR A 149 -13.23 -0.65 -3.30
C THR A 149 -12.39 0.56 -2.88
N SER A 150 -11.08 0.49 -3.03
CA SER A 150 -10.18 1.56 -2.61
C SER A 150 -10.17 2.75 -3.58
N ASN A 151 -10.24 2.50 -4.88
CA ASN A 151 -9.98 3.53 -5.90
C ASN A 151 -11.17 3.77 -6.83
N GLU A 152 -12.41 3.52 -6.36
CA GLU A 152 -13.61 3.55 -7.20
C GLU A 152 -13.76 4.86 -8.00
N ARG A 153 -13.41 6.00 -7.39
CA ARG A 153 -13.41 7.31 -8.05
C ARG A 153 -12.50 7.34 -9.28
N PHE A 154 -11.24 6.93 -9.12
CA PHE A 154 -10.25 6.95 -10.19
C PHE A 154 -10.55 5.94 -11.29
N LEU A 155 -11.21 4.83 -10.97
CA LEU A 155 -11.58 3.81 -11.97
C LEU A 155 -12.58 4.32 -13.02
N LYS A 156 -13.37 5.34 -12.68
CA LYS A 156 -14.31 5.99 -13.61
C LYS A 156 -13.63 7.07 -14.46
N GLU A 157 -12.61 7.72 -13.90
CA GLU A 157 -11.89 8.83 -14.53
C GLU A 157 -10.78 8.34 -15.49
N ILE A 158 -10.06 7.28 -15.12
CA ILE A 158 -8.95 6.72 -15.90
C ILE A 158 -9.52 5.89 -17.06
N LYS A 159 -9.04 6.17 -18.28
CA LYS A 159 -9.48 5.50 -19.51
C LYS A 159 -8.38 4.63 -20.10
N THR A 160 -8.71 3.51 -20.73
CA THR A 160 -7.76 2.67 -21.46
C THR A 160 -7.21 3.42 -22.67
N GLN A 161 -5.89 3.33 -22.92
CA GLN A 161 -5.22 3.88 -24.10
C GLN A 161 -5.03 2.84 -25.21
N LYS A 162 -5.37 1.57 -24.93
CA LYS A 162 -5.23 0.47 -25.87
C LYS A 162 -6.43 -0.45 -25.80
N LYS A 163 -6.66 -1.16 -26.91
CA LYS A 163 -7.55 -2.31 -26.96
C LYS A 163 -6.93 -3.51 -26.27
N TYR A 164 -7.69 -4.15 -25.39
CA TYR A 164 -7.30 -5.37 -24.68
C TYR A 164 -8.24 -6.51 -25.04
N VAL A 165 -7.68 -7.66 -25.44
CA VAL A 165 -8.44 -8.84 -25.86
C VAL A 165 -8.34 -9.89 -24.76
N TRP A 166 -9.48 -10.30 -24.20
CA TRP A 166 -9.57 -11.26 -23.09
C TRP A 166 -9.85 -12.68 -23.57
N GLY A 167 -10.38 -12.81 -24.79
CA GLY A 167 -10.71 -14.07 -25.44
C GLY A 167 -11.22 -13.83 -26.86
N LYS A 168 -11.75 -14.88 -27.50
CA LYS A 168 -12.20 -14.80 -28.92
C LYS A 168 -13.36 -13.82 -29.16
N ARG A 169 -14.21 -13.60 -28.16
CA ARG A 169 -15.44 -12.79 -28.27
C ARG A 169 -15.43 -11.53 -27.40
N GLU A 170 -14.46 -11.39 -26.49
CA GLU A 170 -14.45 -10.32 -25.50
C GLU A 170 -13.20 -9.48 -25.64
N SER A 171 -13.42 -8.19 -25.88
CA SER A 171 -12.40 -7.16 -25.86
C SER A 171 -12.90 -5.93 -25.12
N THR A 172 -11.98 -5.24 -24.47
CA THR A 172 -12.19 -3.88 -23.99
C THR A 172 -11.53 -2.95 -25.01
N GLU A 173 -12.34 -2.10 -25.66
CA GLU A 173 -11.84 -1.13 -26.63
C GLU A 173 -11.09 0.03 -25.94
N GLU A 174 -10.38 0.81 -26.75
CA GLU A 174 -9.71 2.03 -26.30
C GLU A 174 -10.73 3.08 -25.84
N GLY A 175 -10.36 3.89 -24.84
CA GLY A 175 -11.17 4.97 -24.30
C GLY A 175 -12.21 4.54 -23.26
N ARG A 176 -12.30 3.26 -22.93
CA ARG A 176 -13.21 2.72 -21.91
C ARG A 176 -12.66 2.96 -20.50
N PRO A 177 -13.51 3.15 -19.48
CA PRO A 177 -13.04 3.35 -18.11
C PRO A 177 -12.29 2.12 -17.58
N LEU A 178 -11.25 2.35 -16.79
CA LEU A 178 -10.41 1.29 -16.22
C LEU A 178 -11.22 0.36 -15.28
N GLY A 179 -12.33 0.86 -14.73
CA GLY A 179 -13.28 0.06 -13.97
C GLY A 179 -13.82 -1.15 -14.72
N GLU A 180 -14.02 -1.06 -16.04
CA GLU A 180 -14.51 -2.19 -16.85
C GLU A 180 -13.48 -3.31 -16.96
N VAL A 181 -12.18 -2.96 -17.03
CA VAL A 181 -11.10 -3.96 -17.01
C VAL A 181 -11.08 -4.69 -15.67
N VAL A 182 -11.27 -3.96 -14.57
CA VAL A 182 -11.32 -4.52 -13.21
C VAL A 182 -12.53 -5.44 -13.07
N GLU A 183 -13.71 -5.03 -13.56
CA GLU A 183 -14.93 -5.83 -13.53
C GLU A 183 -14.81 -7.08 -14.38
N GLN A 184 -14.19 -7.00 -15.56
CA GLN A 184 -13.93 -8.15 -16.41
C GLN A 184 -13.03 -9.19 -15.71
N GLY A 185 -11.98 -8.74 -15.01
CA GLY A 185 -11.12 -9.61 -14.22
C GLY A 185 -11.82 -10.24 -13.00
N LEU A 186 -12.81 -9.55 -12.43
CA LEU A 186 -13.62 -10.08 -11.33
C LEU A 186 -14.71 -11.05 -11.82
N ALA A 187 -15.31 -10.80 -12.98
CA ALA A 187 -16.32 -11.67 -13.59
C ALA A 187 -15.69 -12.98 -14.09
N ARG A 188 -14.47 -12.91 -14.63
CA ARG A 188 -13.72 -14.06 -15.15
C ARG A 188 -12.38 -14.20 -14.46
N VAL A 189 -12.39 -14.93 -13.35
CA VAL A 189 -11.24 -15.15 -12.46
C VAL A 189 -10.00 -15.68 -13.20
N ARG A 190 -10.18 -16.50 -14.26
CA ARG A 190 -9.06 -16.99 -15.09
C ARG A 190 -8.22 -15.86 -15.71
N ASN A 191 -8.85 -14.75 -16.09
CA ASN A 191 -8.20 -13.61 -16.72
C ASN A 191 -7.81 -12.52 -15.69
N ALA A 192 -8.03 -12.76 -14.40
CA ALA A 192 -7.77 -11.77 -13.35
C ALA A 192 -6.28 -11.35 -13.31
N SER A 193 -5.35 -12.29 -13.52
CA SER A 193 -3.91 -12.01 -13.52
C SER A 193 -3.52 -11.05 -14.64
N ASP A 194 -4.08 -11.25 -15.83
CA ASP A 194 -3.89 -10.36 -16.99
C ASP A 194 -4.54 -9.00 -16.73
N ALA A 195 -5.74 -8.97 -16.15
CA ALA A 195 -6.43 -7.73 -15.79
C ALA A 195 -5.60 -6.89 -14.80
N VAL A 196 -4.97 -7.52 -13.80
CA VAL A 196 -4.01 -6.83 -12.92
C VAL A 196 -2.85 -6.24 -13.73
N GLY A 197 -2.25 -7.02 -14.63
CA GLY A 197 -1.17 -6.54 -15.49
C GLY A 197 -1.55 -5.33 -16.33
N VAL A 198 -2.75 -5.32 -16.90
CA VAL A 198 -3.31 -4.21 -17.67
C VAL A 198 -3.50 -2.97 -16.78
N VAL A 199 -4.13 -3.14 -15.61
CA VAL A 199 -4.36 -2.06 -14.64
C VAL A 199 -3.05 -1.40 -14.23
N LEU A 200 -2.04 -2.20 -13.85
CA LEU A 200 -0.73 -1.70 -13.46
C LEU A 200 -0.04 -0.93 -14.61
N LYS A 201 -0.15 -1.46 -15.84
CA LYS A 201 0.43 -0.85 -17.03
C LYS A 201 -0.21 0.51 -17.34
N GLU A 202 -1.54 0.60 -17.33
CA GLU A 202 -2.24 1.85 -17.67
C GLU A 202 -2.01 2.93 -16.61
N ILE A 203 -2.10 2.57 -15.33
CA ILE A 203 -1.82 3.51 -14.24
C ILE A 203 -0.42 4.08 -14.36
N LYS A 204 0.57 3.24 -14.66
CA LYS A 204 1.96 3.67 -14.84
C LYS A 204 2.13 4.60 -16.04
N GLN A 205 1.48 4.32 -17.16
CA GLN A 205 1.56 5.14 -18.37
C GLN A 205 0.92 6.52 -18.17
N GLN A 206 -0.21 6.57 -17.47
CA GLN A 206 -0.98 7.80 -17.29
C GLN A 206 -0.52 8.65 -16.11
N CYS A 207 0.26 8.08 -15.18
CA CYS A 207 0.82 8.83 -14.05
C CYS A 207 1.67 10.04 -14.51
N HIS A 208 2.32 9.95 -15.66
CA HIS A 208 3.10 11.04 -16.25
C HIS A 208 2.29 12.24 -16.71
N LEU A 209 1.00 12.05 -17.01
CA LEU A 209 0.12 13.10 -17.50
C LEU A 209 -0.31 14.07 -16.39
N GLY A 210 -0.02 13.74 -15.13
CA GLY A 210 -0.35 14.57 -13.97
C GLY A 210 -1.83 14.53 -13.55
N SER A 211 -2.66 13.71 -14.19
CA SER A 211 -4.09 13.59 -13.88
C SER A 211 -4.38 13.11 -12.46
N PHE A 212 -3.49 12.29 -11.89
CA PHE A 212 -3.58 11.80 -10.52
C PHE A 212 -2.17 11.55 -9.96
N ARG A 213 -2.07 11.51 -8.63
CA ARG A 213 -0.83 11.12 -7.93
C ARG A 213 -0.90 9.66 -7.54
N LEU A 214 0.19 8.92 -7.75
CA LEU A 214 0.25 7.49 -7.47
C LEU A 214 1.07 7.20 -6.20
N LEU A 215 0.49 6.42 -5.28
CA LEU A 215 1.22 5.77 -4.20
C LEU A 215 1.28 4.26 -4.46
N VAL A 216 2.48 3.71 -4.59
CA VAL A 216 2.71 2.26 -4.60
C VAL A 216 3.16 1.84 -3.21
N ALA A 217 2.29 1.14 -2.49
CA ALA A 217 2.53 0.66 -1.13
C ALA A 217 2.65 -0.86 -1.10
N VAL A 218 3.84 -1.41 -0.80
CA VAL A 218 4.08 -2.87 -0.82
C VAL A 218 4.62 -3.35 0.51
N ASP A 219 3.89 -4.24 1.17
CA ASP A 219 4.42 -4.95 2.33
C ASP A 219 5.18 -6.22 1.93
N GLY A 220 6.36 -6.42 2.53
CA GLY A 220 7.17 -7.59 2.31
C GLY A 220 7.84 -7.63 0.94
N VAL A 221 8.39 -6.49 0.48
CA VAL A 221 8.93 -6.36 -0.89
C VAL A 221 10.08 -7.34 -1.19
N ASN A 222 10.74 -7.87 -0.16
CA ASN A 222 11.75 -8.93 -0.27
C ASN A 222 11.22 -10.22 -0.91
N ALA A 223 9.90 -10.47 -0.91
CA ALA A 223 9.29 -11.57 -1.63
C ALA A 223 9.51 -11.50 -3.15
N LEU A 224 9.59 -10.28 -3.71
CA LEU A 224 9.64 -10.10 -5.16
C LEU A 224 10.93 -10.62 -5.78
N TRP A 225 12.05 -10.49 -5.07
CA TRP A 225 13.37 -10.93 -5.54
C TRP A 225 13.91 -12.16 -4.79
N GLY A 226 13.09 -12.76 -3.94
CA GLY A 226 13.43 -13.96 -3.20
C GLY A 226 13.29 -15.24 -4.02
N ARG A 227 13.14 -16.37 -3.33
CA ARG A 227 12.77 -17.66 -3.93
C ARG A 227 11.30 -17.93 -3.63
N THR A 228 10.63 -18.70 -4.49
CA THR A 228 9.24 -19.13 -4.27
C THR A 228 9.21 -20.53 -3.64
N THR A 229 8.08 -20.90 -3.02
CA THR A 229 7.81 -22.31 -2.65
C THR A 229 6.98 -23.05 -3.69
N LEU A 230 6.66 -22.38 -4.79
CA LEU A 230 5.76 -22.88 -5.82
C LEU A 230 6.51 -23.85 -6.74
N LYS A 231 5.80 -24.87 -7.18
CA LYS A 231 6.30 -25.88 -8.11
C LYS A 231 5.37 -25.96 -9.30
N LYS A 232 5.93 -26.22 -10.48
CA LYS A 232 5.18 -26.53 -11.69
C LYS A 232 4.62 -27.96 -11.61
N GLU A 233 3.81 -28.33 -12.60
CA GLU A 233 3.26 -29.69 -12.72
C GLU A 233 4.36 -30.76 -12.83
N ASP A 234 5.50 -30.43 -13.44
CA ASP A 234 6.69 -31.29 -13.55
C ASP A 234 7.53 -31.36 -12.24
N LYS A 235 7.04 -30.75 -11.14
CA LYS A 235 7.71 -30.61 -9.83
C LYS A 235 8.96 -29.73 -9.84
N SER A 236 9.30 -29.09 -10.96
CA SER A 236 10.39 -28.11 -11.02
C SER A 236 10.04 -26.87 -10.19
N PRO A 237 11.04 -26.20 -9.58
CA PRO A 237 10.81 -24.98 -8.83
C PRO A 237 10.44 -23.82 -9.78
N VAL A 238 9.47 -23.00 -9.37
CA VAL A 238 9.07 -21.81 -10.12
C VAL A 238 9.92 -20.61 -9.71
N SER A 239 10.53 -19.91 -10.68
CA SER A 239 11.20 -18.64 -10.37
C SER A 239 10.16 -17.52 -10.15
N PRO A 240 10.44 -16.50 -9.31
CA PRO A 240 9.52 -15.39 -9.14
C PRO A 240 9.30 -14.56 -10.42
N GLU A 241 10.18 -14.67 -11.41
CA GLU A 241 10.09 -13.94 -12.69
C GLU A 241 9.07 -14.58 -13.64
N GLU A 242 8.84 -15.87 -13.49
CA GLU A 242 7.81 -16.61 -14.22
C GLU A 242 6.40 -16.28 -13.70
N LEU A 243 6.25 -15.74 -12.48
CA LEU A 243 4.95 -15.38 -11.95
C LEU A 243 4.47 -14.03 -12.51
N SER A 244 3.32 -14.03 -13.20
CA SER A 244 2.77 -12.83 -13.86
C SER A 244 2.57 -11.66 -12.90
N LEU A 245 2.02 -11.90 -11.70
CA LEU A 245 1.78 -10.85 -10.69
C LEU A 245 3.10 -10.23 -10.19
N VAL A 246 4.07 -11.07 -9.85
CA VAL A 246 5.39 -10.62 -9.36
C VAL A 246 6.14 -9.86 -10.45
N TYR A 247 6.11 -10.37 -11.68
CA TYR A 247 6.74 -9.72 -12.83
C TYR A 247 6.15 -8.32 -13.08
N ASN A 248 4.82 -8.19 -13.08
CA ASN A 248 4.17 -6.89 -13.29
C ASN A 248 4.43 -5.93 -12.12
N LEU A 249 4.47 -6.43 -10.89
CA LEU A 249 4.80 -5.61 -9.73
C LEU A 249 6.25 -5.14 -9.73
N ARG A 250 7.22 -5.99 -10.12
CA ARG A 250 8.63 -5.59 -10.29
C ARG A 250 8.76 -4.43 -11.28
N LYS A 251 7.94 -4.38 -12.34
CA LYS A 251 7.90 -3.23 -13.26
C LYS A 251 7.41 -1.96 -12.58
N MET A 252 6.46 -2.03 -11.66
CA MET A 252 6.01 -0.86 -10.89
C MET A 252 7.08 -0.33 -9.94
N MET A 253 7.96 -1.23 -9.46
CA MET A 253 9.08 -0.89 -8.57
C MET A 253 10.27 -0.22 -9.29
N MET A 254 10.25 -0.10 -10.62
CA MET A 254 11.25 0.63 -11.39
C MET A 254 10.99 2.15 -11.33
N ASN A 255 12.04 2.95 -11.39
CA ASN A 255 12.00 4.43 -11.36
C ASN A 255 11.84 5.07 -12.74
N ASN A 256 11.28 4.33 -13.70
CA ASN A 256 11.01 4.81 -15.06
C ASN A 256 9.66 5.52 -15.19
N TRP A 257 9.07 5.94 -14.07
CA TRP A 257 7.84 6.72 -14.05
C TRP A 257 7.93 7.87 -13.06
N SER A 258 7.15 8.93 -13.26
CA SER A 258 7.07 10.13 -12.41
C SER A 258 5.61 10.41 -12.03
N GLY A 259 5.35 11.39 -11.17
CA GLY A 259 3.99 11.70 -10.70
C GLY A 259 3.55 10.96 -9.43
N GLY A 260 4.46 10.27 -8.74
CA GLY A 260 4.13 9.56 -7.50
C GLY A 260 5.32 9.05 -6.71
N ALA A 261 5.02 8.24 -5.70
CA ALA A 261 6.00 7.70 -4.77
C ALA A 261 5.79 6.21 -4.51
N ILE A 262 6.87 5.52 -4.18
CA ILE A 262 6.87 4.10 -3.86
C ILE A 262 7.30 3.96 -2.40
N VAL A 263 6.45 3.38 -1.55
CA VAL A 263 6.76 3.14 -0.14
C VAL A 263 6.63 1.64 0.13
N THR A 264 7.70 1.01 0.57
CA THR A 264 7.71 -0.42 0.82
C THR A 264 8.25 -0.75 2.19
N THR A 265 7.90 -1.93 2.68
CA THR A 265 8.44 -2.46 3.93
C THR A 265 9.17 -3.76 3.66
N LEU A 266 10.24 -3.99 4.40
CA LEU A 266 10.85 -5.31 4.51
C LEU A 266 10.15 -6.09 5.61
N SER A 267 9.91 -7.38 5.37
CA SER A 267 9.36 -8.26 6.38
C SER A 267 10.13 -9.57 6.42
N GLN A 268 10.66 -9.89 7.60
CA GLN A 268 11.16 -11.22 7.93
C GLN A 268 9.99 -12.20 8.12
N THR A 269 8.86 -11.73 8.65
CA THR A 269 7.71 -12.59 8.93
C THR A 269 7.09 -13.04 7.61
N GLY A 270 7.12 -14.35 7.36
CA GLY A 270 6.66 -14.93 6.11
C GLY A 270 7.70 -14.93 4.98
N SER A 271 8.92 -14.45 5.25
CA SER A 271 10.05 -14.56 4.31
C SER A 271 10.43 -16.02 4.09
N LEU A 272 10.88 -16.31 2.86
CA LEU A 272 11.25 -17.65 2.43
C LEU A 272 12.78 -17.75 2.38
N PHE A 273 13.32 -18.83 2.95
CA PHE A 273 14.75 -19.15 2.90
C PHE A 273 15.67 -18.03 3.46
N LYS A 274 15.21 -17.32 4.50
CA LYS A 274 15.99 -16.31 5.24
C LYS A 274 16.01 -16.65 6.74
N PRO A 275 17.12 -16.37 7.45
CA PRO A 275 17.19 -16.64 8.88
C PRO A 275 16.22 -15.75 9.66
N SER A 276 15.80 -16.21 10.84
CA SER A 276 14.83 -15.50 11.69
C SER A 276 15.35 -14.17 12.22
N SER A 277 16.67 -14.04 12.36
CA SER A 277 17.36 -12.84 12.83
C SER A 277 17.62 -11.80 11.73
N ALA A 278 17.45 -12.14 10.44
CA ALA A 278 17.73 -11.19 9.36
C ALA A 278 16.68 -10.07 9.32
N TYR A 279 17.16 -8.83 9.43
CA TYR A 279 16.33 -7.63 9.30
C TYR A 279 16.97 -6.55 8.43
N LEU A 280 18.25 -6.71 8.08
CA LEU A 280 18.98 -5.73 7.29
C LEU A 280 18.54 -5.79 5.82
N PRO A 281 18.48 -4.63 5.13
CA PRO A 281 18.06 -4.59 3.73
C PRO A 281 18.89 -5.47 2.81
N GLN A 282 20.21 -5.46 2.97
CA GLN A 282 21.12 -6.27 2.14
C GLN A 282 20.91 -7.77 2.36
N GLU A 283 20.65 -8.20 3.59
CA GLU A 283 20.40 -9.61 3.91
C GLU A 283 19.06 -10.08 3.33
N LEU A 284 18.01 -9.27 3.44
CA LEU A 284 16.65 -9.64 3.01
C LEU A 284 16.46 -9.51 1.50
N LEU A 285 16.99 -8.46 0.87
CA LEU A 285 16.91 -8.23 -0.58
C LEU A 285 17.99 -8.99 -1.37
N GLY A 286 19.08 -9.39 -0.71
CA GLY A 286 20.20 -10.10 -1.34
C GLY A 286 21.04 -9.19 -2.25
N LYS A 287 21.65 -9.78 -3.29
CA LYS A 287 22.52 -9.08 -4.25
C LYS A 287 21.78 -8.14 -5.21
N VAL A 288 20.47 -7.99 -5.08
CA VAL A 288 19.70 -7.05 -5.90
C VAL A 288 20.19 -5.64 -5.60
N SER A 289 20.56 -4.92 -6.67
CA SER A 289 21.27 -3.65 -6.65
C SER A 289 20.63 -2.65 -5.66
N PRO A 290 21.28 -2.40 -4.51
CA PRO A 290 20.80 -1.47 -3.49
C PRO A 290 20.69 -0.02 -4.00
N GLY A 291 21.38 0.32 -5.10
CA GLY A 291 21.46 1.68 -5.65
C GLY A 291 20.15 2.27 -6.17
N LEU A 292 19.05 1.52 -6.16
CA LEU A 292 17.73 2.01 -6.57
C LEU A 292 16.92 2.61 -5.39
N PHE A 293 17.21 2.26 -4.13
CA PHE A 293 16.28 2.54 -3.02
C PHE A 293 16.83 3.58 -2.03
N LEU A 294 15.97 4.51 -1.57
CA LEU A 294 16.22 5.30 -0.36
C LEU A 294 15.77 4.49 0.85
N PHE A 295 16.71 4.06 1.66
CA PHE A 295 16.45 3.21 2.83
C PHE A 295 16.16 4.05 4.06
N PHE A 296 15.05 3.76 4.72
CA PHE A 296 14.62 4.38 5.97
C PHE A 296 14.76 3.38 7.12
N PRO A 297 15.81 3.53 7.96
CA PRO A 297 15.96 2.70 9.14
C PRO A 297 14.80 2.92 10.08
N PHE A 298 14.04 1.86 10.34
CA PHE A 298 13.22 1.74 11.53
C PHE A 298 14.07 1.08 12.61
N THR A 299 15.08 1.81 13.09
CA THR A 299 15.79 1.44 14.30
C THR A 299 14.91 1.81 15.48
N LEU A 300 14.40 0.80 16.18
CA LEU A 300 14.12 1.00 17.60
C LEU A 300 15.49 1.13 18.27
N GLY A 301 16.02 2.36 18.31
CA GLY A 301 16.92 2.69 19.39
C GLY A 301 16.19 2.30 20.67
N ASN A 302 16.87 1.59 21.57
CA ASN A 302 16.34 1.01 22.81
C ASN A 302 15.89 2.09 23.84
N LYS A 303 15.27 3.17 23.39
CA LYS A 303 14.93 4.38 24.14
C LYS A 303 13.59 4.94 23.66
N GLN A 304 12.53 4.54 24.37
CA GLN A 304 11.60 5.49 25.00
C GLN A 304 10.59 4.72 25.86
N LYS A 305 10.86 4.63 27.16
CA LYS A 305 9.95 4.09 28.20
C LYS A 305 8.54 4.72 28.14
N SER A 306 8.40 5.93 27.56
CA SER A 306 7.11 6.61 27.40
C SER A 306 6.18 5.99 26.34
N TRP A 307 6.69 5.37 25.25
CA TRP A 307 5.82 4.71 24.27
C TRP A 307 5.19 3.45 24.84
N PHE A 308 5.97 2.71 25.63
CA PHE A 308 5.48 1.52 26.30
C PHE A 308 4.40 1.89 27.32
N GLY A 309 4.63 2.96 28.10
CA GLY A 309 3.64 3.53 29.00
C GLY A 309 2.35 3.95 28.29
N ASN A 310 2.44 4.64 27.15
CA ASN A 310 1.26 5.06 26.37
C ASN A 310 0.53 3.89 25.70
N CYS A 311 1.25 2.86 25.23
CA CYS A 311 0.65 1.62 24.72
C CYS A 311 -0.11 0.86 25.82
N VAL A 312 0.48 0.77 27.02
CA VAL A 312 -0.15 0.11 28.16
C VAL A 312 -1.34 0.92 28.65
N HIS A 313 -1.21 2.23 28.82
CA HIS A 313 -2.33 3.12 29.16
C HIS A 313 -3.46 3.06 28.13
N PHE A 314 -3.14 2.97 26.82
CA PHE A 314 -4.17 2.81 25.80
C PHE A 314 -4.91 1.47 25.93
N ARG A 315 -4.19 0.36 26.14
CA ARG A 315 -4.83 -0.96 26.35
C ARG A 315 -5.64 -1.01 27.64
N VAL A 316 -5.12 -0.44 28.73
CA VAL A 316 -5.81 -0.37 30.03
C VAL A 316 -7.03 0.55 29.94
N ALA A 317 -6.94 1.70 29.28
CA ALA A 317 -8.09 2.58 29.06
C ALA A 317 -9.16 1.93 28.18
N ALA A 318 -8.76 1.22 27.12
CA ALA A 318 -9.68 0.47 26.27
C ALA A 318 -10.33 -0.71 27.01
N PHE A 319 -9.59 -1.40 27.87
CA PHE A 319 -10.10 -2.50 28.70
C PHE A 319 -11.01 -2.00 29.83
N ALA A 320 -10.68 -0.87 30.46
CA ALA A 320 -11.51 -0.22 31.47
C ALA A 320 -12.83 0.31 30.86
N LEU A 321 -12.78 0.92 29.67
CA LEU A 321 -13.98 1.29 28.91
C LEU A 321 -14.84 0.06 28.60
N TRP A 322 -14.25 -1.05 28.16
CA TRP A 322 -14.98 -2.30 27.92
C TRP A 322 -15.67 -2.84 29.18
N ILE A 323 -14.98 -2.88 30.33
CA ILE A 323 -15.59 -3.29 31.62
C ILE A 323 -16.74 -2.35 32.01
N THR A 324 -16.56 -1.03 31.89
CA THR A 324 -17.63 -0.08 32.22
C THR A 324 -18.85 -0.21 31.31
N TYR A 325 -18.65 -0.45 30.00
CA TYR A 325 -19.75 -0.66 29.07
C TYR A 325 -20.42 -2.04 29.26
N SER A 326 -19.69 -3.07 29.67
CA SER A 326 -20.26 -4.39 30.00
C SER A 326 -21.01 -4.41 31.34
N PHE A 327 -20.66 -3.56 32.31
CA PHE A 327 -21.39 -3.42 33.57
C PHE A 327 -22.62 -2.50 33.49
N ILE A 328 -22.70 -1.63 32.47
CA ILE A 328 -23.89 -0.77 32.22
C ILE A 328 -24.96 -1.51 31.40
N LEU A 329 -24.63 -2.68 30.83
CA LEU A 329 -25.50 -3.51 29.99
C LEU A 329 -25.96 -4.83 30.67
N LEU A 330 -25.82 -4.92 32.00
CA LEU A 330 -26.30 -6.01 32.87
C LEU A 330 -27.26 -5.44 33.91
#